data_AF-A0AAJ0I6S2-F1
#
_entry.id   AF-A0AAJ0I6S2-F1
#
_cell.length_a   1.000
_cell.length_b   1.000
_cell.length_c   1.000
_cell.angle_alpha   90.00
_cell.angle_beta   90.00
_cell.angle_gamma   90.00
#
_symmetry.space_group_name_H-M   'P 1'
#
loop_
_entity.id
_entity.type
_entity.pdbx_description
1 polymer ?
#
loop_
_entity_poly.entity_id
_entity_poly.type
_entity_poly.pdbx_seq_one_letter_code
_entity_poly.pdbx_strand_id
1 'polypeptide(L)'
;MALTQLAHSASAILPLVLPSIAAILAFAIFQRYFAPNPLSNLPIVGEEYHGYEKKRQAYLTKAKDLYLEGYTKVCLTLECGCTGKR
;
A
#
# COMPACT_ATOMS: atom_id res chain seq x y z
N MET A 1 -23.39 16.86 -38.94
CA MET A 1 -24.34 15.96 -38.23
C MET A 1 -23.66 14.83 -37.44
N ALA A 2 -22.47 14.34 -37.84
CA ALA A 2 -21.77 13.29 -37.07
C ALA A 2 -21.20 13.77 -35.72
N LEU A 3 -20.64 14.99 -35.67
CA LEU A 3 -20.09 15.57 -34.43
C LEU A 3 -21.16 15.84 -33.36
N THR A 4 -22.36 16.23 -33.78
CA THR A 4 -23.49 16.48 -32.88
C THR A 4 -24.04 15.20 -32.25
N GLN A 5 -23.98 14.08 -32.97
CA GLN A 5 -24.36 12.76 -32.44
C GLN A 5 -23.32 12.24 -31.43
N LEU A 6 -22.02 12.39 -31.72
CA LEU A 6 -20.96 12.05 -30.78
C LEU A 6 -21.05 12.86 -29.47
N ALA A 7 -21.28 14.17 -29.58
CA ALA A 7 -21.43 15.07 -28.44
C ALA A 7 -22.64 14.70 -27.57
N HIS A 8 -23.75 14.32 -28.19
CA HIS A 8 -24.95 13.91 -27.48
C HIS A 8 -24.74 12.58 -26.73
N SER A 9 -24.14 11.58 -27.37
CA SER A 9 -23.80 10.30 -26.74
C SER A 9 -22.77 10.46 -25.61
N ALA A 10 -21.75 11.30 -25.80
CA ALA A 10 -20.76 11.61 -24.77
C ALA A 10 -21.39 12.32 -23.58
N SER A 11 -22.31 13.26 -23.82
CA SER A 11 -23.02 13.99 -22.75
C SER A 11 -23.91 13.11 -21.88
N ALA A 12 -24.37 11.97 -22.39
CA ALA A 12 -25.16 10.99 -21.63
C ALA A 12 -24.29 10.09 -20.74
N ILE A 13 -23.05 9.77 -21.17
CA ILE A 13 -22.15 8.86 -20.47
C ILE A 13 -21.24 9.59 -19.47
N LEU A 14 -20.84 10.83 -19.79
CA LEU A 14 -20.04 11.67 -18.90
C LEU A 14 -20.57 11.75 -17.46
N PRO A 15 -21.86 12.05 -17.20
CA PRO A 15 -22.36 12.19 -15.83
C PRO A 15 -22.38 10.88 -15.03
N LEU A 16 -22.30 9.71 -15.68
CA LEU A 16 -22.15 8.43 -14.99
C LEU A 16 -20.70 8.13 -14.61
N VAL A 17 -19.74 8.56 -15.44
CA VAL A 17 -18.32 8.20 -15.25
C VAL A 17 -17.55 9.26 -14.47
N LEU A 18 -17.93 10.55 -14.60
CA LEU A 18 -17.33 11.66 -13.86
C LEU A 18 -17.28 11.44 -12.34
N PRO A 19 -18.38 11.05 -11.65
CA PRO A 19 -18.35 10.89 -10.20
C PRO A 19 -17.42 9.76 -9.78
N SER A 20 -17.34 8.68 -10.56
CA SER A 20 -16.45 7.55 -10.34
C SER A 20 -14.98 7.96 -10.43
N ILE A 21 -14.61 8.69 -11.48
CA ILE A 21 -13.25 9.21 -11.66
C ILE A 21 -12.91 10.21 -10.54
N ALA A 22 -13.84 11.11 -10.22
CA ALA A 22 -13.67 12.09 -9.15
C ALA A 22 -13.46 11.42 -7.79
N ALA A 23 -14.20 10.36 -7.48
CA ALA A 23 -14.06 9.60 -6.23
C ALA A 23 -12.67 8.92 -6.14
N ILE A 24 -12.19 8.31 -7.23
CA ILE A 24 -10.86 7.69 -7.28
C ILE A 24 -9.76 8.73 -7.04
N LEU A 25 -9.86 9.88 -7.71
CA LEU A 25 -8.89 10.97 -7.55
C LEU A 25 -8.93 11.55 -6.13
N ALA A 26 -10.12 11.79 -5.58
CA ALA A 26 -10.28 12.28 -4.23
C ALA A 26 -9.70 11.31 -3.21
N PHE A 27 -9.90 10.00 -3.39
CA PHE A 27 -9.32 8.98 -2.53
C PHE A 27 -7.80 8.89 -2.65
N ALA A 28 -7.23 8.97 -3.86
CA ALA A 28 -5.79 8.97 -4.06
C ALA A 28 -5.11 10.19 -3.41
N ILE A 29 -5.73 11.37 -3.54
CA ILE A 29 -5.28 12.61 -2.88
C ILE A 29 -5.39 12.45 -1.36
N PHE A 30 -6.54 11.96 -0.87
CA PHE A 30 -6.73 11.72 0.56
C PHE A 30 -5.69 10.75 1.13
N GLN A 31 -5.41 9.64 0.45
CA GLN A 31 -4.35 8.71 0.86
C GLN A 31 -2.98 9.41 0.91
N ARG A 32 -2.64 10.23 -0.10
CA ARG A 32 -1.35 10.93 -0.15
C ARG A 32 -1.14 11.90 1.01
N TYR A 33 -2.18 12.60 1.44
CA TYR A 33 -2.06 13.65 2.46
C TYR A 33 -2.44 13.19 3.88
N PHE A 34 -3.34 12.22 4.02
CA PHE A 34 -3.89 11.81 5.31
C PHE A 34 -3.56 10.37 5.71
N ALA A 35 -3.06 9.53 4.79
CA ALA A 35 -2.59 8.18 5.09
C ALA A 35 -1.09 8.07 4.73
N PRO A 36 -0.18 8.66 5.53
CA PRO A 36 1.25 8.73 5.20
C PRO A 36 1.90 7.35 5.04
N ASN A 37 1.28 6.29 5.56
CA ASN A 37 1.75 4.92 5.40
C ASN A 37 0.72 4.09 4.64
N PRO A 38 0.97 3.74 3.36
CA PRO A 38 0.09 2.80 2.66
C PRO A 38 0.12 1.47 3.43
N LEU A 39 -1.03 0.82 3.55
CA LEU A 39 -1.18 -0.53 4.13
C LEU A 39 -0.22 -1.57 3.50
N SER A 40 0.39 -1.24 2.35
CA SER A 40 1.40 -2.04 1.67
C SER A 40 2.84 -1.83 2.16
N ASN A 41 3.10 -0.95 3.12
CA ASN A 41 4.42 -0.82 3.76
C ASN A 41 4.64 -1.97 4.75
N LEU A 42 4.39 -3.19 4.29
CA LEU A 42 4.65 -4.40 5.05
C LEU A 42 6.16 -4.57 5.14
N PRO A 43 6.75 -4.50 6.34
CA PRO A 43 8.17 -4.64 6.46
C PRO A 43 8.57 -6.05 6.08
N ILE A 44 9.33 -6.15 4.98
CA ILE A 44 9.87 -7.41 4.51
C ILE A 44 11.08 -7.76 5.39
N VAL A 45 11.04 -8.95 5.96
CA VAL A 45 12.08 -9.50 6.84
C VAL A 45 12.83 -10.59 6.08
N GLY A 46 14.14 -10.66 6.26
CA GLY A 46 14.96 -11.69 5.61
C GLY A 46 15.17 -11.49 4.11
N GLU A 47 15.20 -10.24 3.64
CA GLU A 47 15.64 -9.88 2.28
C GLU A 47 17.10 -10.30 2.01
N GLU A 48 17.92 -10.34 3.06
CA GLU A 48 19.31 -10.84 3.04
C GLU A 48 19.43 -12.31 2.60
N TYR A 49 18.38 -13.11 2.77
CA TYR A 49 18.37 -14.50 2.31
C TYR A 49 17.85 -14.54 0.86
N HIS A 50 18.78 -14.48 -0.10
CA HIS A 50 18.46 -14.64 -1.52
C HIS A 50 17.99 -16.06 -1.82
N GLY A 51 16.71 -16.21 -2.21
CA GLY A 51 16.11 -17.48 -2.64
C GLY A 51 15.17 -18.11 -1.61
N TYR A 52 14.12 -18.76 -2.11
CA TYR A 52 13.02 -19.31 -1.30
C TYR A 52 13.50 -20.31 -0.23
N GLU A 53 14.41 -21.21 -0.60
CA GLU A 53 14.83 -22.28 0.31
C GLU A 53 15.72 -21.77 1.45
N LYS A 54 16.53 -20.74 1.19
CA LYS A 54 17.34 -20.08 2.23
C LYS A 54 16.46 -19.28 3.19
N LYS A 55 15.41 -18.61 2.69
CA LYS A 55 14.41 -17.95 3.54
C LYS A 55 13.69 -18.95 4.44
N ARG A 56 13.30 -20.10 3.89
CA ARG A 56 12.67 -21.19 4.66
C ARG A 56 13.61 -21.70 5.76
N GLN A 57 14.87 -21.93 5.44
CA GLN A 57 15.85 -22.43 6.40
C GLN A 57 16.18 -21.39 7.48
N ALA A 58 16.26 -20.11 7.12
CA ALA A 58 16.42 -18.99 8.05
C ALA A 58 15.20 -18.84 8.97
N TYR A 59 13.98 -19.01 8.44
CA TYR A 59 12.77 -19.04 9.27
C TYR A 59 12.79 -20.18 10.29
N LEU A 60 13.24 -21.37 9.90
CA LEU A 60 13.28 -22.53 10.80
C LEU A 60 14.40 -22.45 11.85
N THR A 61 15.49 -21.74 11.56
CA THR A 61 16.68 -21.69 12.44
C THR A 61 16.79 -20.40 13.26
N LYS A 62 16.30 -19.28 12.71
CA LYS A 62 16.37 -17.93 13.29
C LYS A 62 14.99 -17.25 13.37
N ALA A 63 13.94 -18.03 13.60
CA ALA A 63 12.56 -17.56 13.68
C ALA A 63 12.39 -16.34 14.61
N LYS A 64 13.01 -16.41 15.79
CA LYS A 64 12.90 -15.37 16.83
C LYS A 64 13.50 -14.05 16.36
N ASP A 65 14.66 -14.08 15.73
CA ASP A 65 15.35 -12.88 15.28
C ASP A 65 14.57 -12.21 14.14
N LEU A 66 14.08 -13.01 13.20
CA LEU A 66 13.19 -12.54 12.12
C LEU A 66 11.90 -11.93 12.66
N TYR A 67 11.32 -12.52 13.71
CA TYR A 67 10.10 -12.01 14.33
C TYR A 67 10.34 -10.66 15.03
N LEU A 68 11.45 -10.52 15.76
CA LEU A 68 11.84 -9.26 16.42
C LEU A 68 12.20 -8.16 15.41
N GLU A 69 12.89 -8.51 14.32
CA GLU A 69 13.21 -7.59 13.24
C GLU A 69 11.92 -7.09 12.56
N GLY A 70 10.98 -7.99 12.27
CA GLY A 70 9.66 -7.64 11.75
C GLY A 70 8.90 -6.70 12.68
N TYR A 71 8.84 -7.03 13.98
CA TYR A 71 8.19 -6.20 14.98
C TYR A 71 8.80 -4.80 15.06
N THR A 72 10.13 -4.70 15.06
CA THR A 72 10.84 -3.42 15.10
C THR A 72 10.54 -2.58 13.86
N LYS A 73 10.58 -3.18 12.67
CA LYS A 73 10.26 -2.48 11.42
C LYS A 73 8.79 -2.05 11.36
N VAL A 74 7.84 -2.86 11.86
CA VAL A 74 6.43 -2.47 11.97
C VAL A 74 6.26 -1.30 12.94
N CYS A 75 6.91 -1.37 14.11
CA CYS A 75 6.82 -0.36 15.17
C CYS A 75 7.37 1.01 14.67
N LEU A 76 8.49 0.99 13.93
CA LEU A 76 9.05 2.17 13.25
C LEU A 76 8.13 2.71 12.14
N THR A 77 7.50 1.83 11.37
CA THR A 77 6.64 2.23 10.24
C THR A 77 5.31 2.83 10.70
N LEU A 78 4.76 2.36 11.82
CA LEU A 78 3.47 2.80 12.33
C LEU A 78 3.55 3.95 13.34
N GLU A 79 4.74 4.53 13.57
CA GLU A 79 4.99 5.51 14.64
C GLU A 79 4.37 5.08 15.99
N CYS A 80 4.32 3.76 16.21
CA CYS A 80 3.82 3.24 17.46
C CYS A 80 4.86 3.66 18.51
N GLY A 81 4.43 4.28 19.61
CA GLY A 81 5.36 4.73 20.64
C GLY A 81 6.12 3.55 21.24
N CYS A 82 7.24 3.17 20.64
CA CYS A 82 8.10 2.10 21.12
C CYS A 82 8.91 2.65 22.30
N THR A 83 8.23 2.98 23.40
CA THR A 83 8.87 3.16 24.71
C THR A 83 9.32 1.80 25.21
N GLY A 84 10.44 1.33 24.69
CA GLY A 84 11.05 0.05 25.00
C GLY A 84 12.56 0.19 25.14
N LYS A 85 12.98 0.75 26.27
CA LYS A 85 14.34 0.73 26.83
C LYS A 85 15.14 -0.53 26.45
N ARG A 86 16.17 -0.39 25.62
CA ARG A 86 17.62 -0.41 25.93
C ARG A 86 18.42 -0.70 24.68
#